data_AF-A0A448YZN4-F1
#
_entry.id   AF-A0A448YZN4-F1
#
_cell.length_a   1.000
_cell.length_b   1.000
_cell.length_c   1.000
_cell.angle_alpha   90.00
_cell.angle_beta   90.00
_cell.angle_gamma   90.00
#
_symmetry.space_group_name_H-M   'P 1'
#
loop_
_entity.id
_entity.type
_entity.pdbx_description
1 polymer ?
#
loop_
_entity_poly.entity_id
_entity_poly.type
_entity_poly.pdbx_seq_one_letter_code
_entity_poly.pdbx_strand_id
1 'polypeptide(L)'
;MSSTSNNYTPPPRDTAAMKDTGREGRLSFRNFAENQLKKEFKAEAMKKCDLQIGALAECIKDEGLFAPFNCRPIQKDVDECMMVYNSAERFKLYVKEHEDELQSKPFV
;
A
#
# COMPACT_ATOMS: atom_id res chain seq x y z
N MET A 1 -29.72 -57.46 28.10
CA MET A 1 -30.02 -56.77 26.83
C MET A 1 -30.35 -55.33 27.17
N SER A 2 -29.43 -54.39 26.95
CA SER A 2 -29.71 -52.97 27.11
C SER A 2 -28.98 -52.22 26.01
N SER A 3 -29.75 -51.76 25.05
CA SER A 3 -29.33 -50.94 23.92
C SER A 3 -29.02 -49.53 24.41
N THR A 4 -27.86 -48.98 24.04
CA THR A 4 -27.59 -47.54 24.22
C THR A 4 -27.38 -46.92 22.86
N SER A 5 -28.41 -46.16 22.44
CA SER A 5 -28.40 -45.31 21.24
C SER A 5 -27.55 -44.07 21.52
N ASN A 6 -26.48 -43.86 20.74
CA ASN A 6 -25.70 -42.62 20.80
C ASN A 6 -26.35 -41.58 19.87
N ASN A 7 -27.04 -40.60 20.47
CA ASN A 7 -27.42 -39.35 19.79
C ASN A 7 -26.17 -38.45 19.71
N TYR A 8 -25.65 -38.23 18.51
CA TYR A 8 -24.60 -37.24 18.25
C TYR A 8 -25.23 -35.88 17.91
N THR A 9 -25.06 -34.91 18.80
CA THR A 9 -25.42 -33.50 18.56
C THR A 9 -24.11 -32.72 18.31
N PRO A 10 -23.89 -32.11 17.12
CA PRO A 10 -22.69 -31.33 16.88
C PRO A 10 -22.66 -30.08 17.77
N PRO A 11 -21.47 -29.64 18.24
CA PRO A 11 -21.34 -28.49 19.14
C PRO A 11 -21.80 -27.19 18.47
N PRO A 12 -22.30 -26.22 19.26
CA PRO A 12 -22.80 -24.96 18.74
C PRO A 12 -21.66 -24.19 18.05
N ARG A 13 -21.93 -23.70 16.83
CA ARG A 13 -20.96 -22.95 16.02
C ARG A 13 -20.52 -21.70 16.79
N ASP A 14 -19.23 -21.63 17.12
CA ASP A 14 -18.61 -20.49 17.80
C ASP A 14 -18.69 -19.21 16.96
N THR A 15 -19.75 -18.45 17.18
CA THR A 15 -20.00 -17.15 16.52
C THR A 15 -18.90 -16.11 16.78
N ALA A 16 -18.07 -16.31 17.81
CA ALA A 16 -16.91 -15.49 18.12
C ALA A 16 -15.79 -15.62 17.06
N ALA A 17 -15.47 -16.85 16.63
CA ALA A 17 -14.45 -17.10 15.59
C ALA A 17 -14.87 -16.56 14.22
N MET A 18 -16.17 -16.59 13.90
CA MET A 18 -16.72 -15.96 12.69
C MET A 18 -16.69 -14.42 12.73
N LYS A 19 -16.71 -13.80 13.91
CA LYS A 19 -16.61 -12.34 14.06
C LYS A 19 -15.17 -11.83 13.94
N ASP A 20 -14.21 -12.58 14.47
CA ASP A 20 -12.79 -12.19 14.39
C ASP A 20 -12.27 -12.23 12.95
N THR A 21 -12.62 -13.27 12.20
CA THR A 21 -12.29 -13.38 10.76
C THR A 21 -12.87 -12.23 9.94
N GLY A 22 -14.08 -11.75 10.27
CA GLY A 22 -14.68 -10.57 9.64
C GLY A 22 -13.98 -9.26 9.98
N ARG A 23 -13.43 -9.12 11.20
CA ARG A 23 -12.66 -7.94 11.61
C ARG A 23 -11.28 -7.92 10.97
N GLU A 24 -10.57 -9.05 10.97
CA GLU A 24 -9.26 -9.20 10.34
C GLU A 24 -9.34 -8.97 8.83
N GLY A 25 -10.35 -9.53 8.16
CA GLY A 25 -10.56 -9.31 6.71
C GLY A 25 -10.85 -7.86 6.35
N ARG A 26 -11.58 -7.13 7.21
CA ARG A 26 -11.81 -5.68 7.02
C ARG A 26 -10.56 -4.85 7.28
N LEU A 27 -9.74 -5.25 8.26
CA LEU A 27 -8.45 -4.61 8.53
C LEU A 27 -7.47 -4.84 7.39
N SER A 28 -7.37 -6.07 6.88
CA SER A 28 -6.50 -6.40 5.75
C SER A 28 -6.94 -5.68 4.47
N PHE A 29 -8.24 -5.55 4.23
CA PHE A 29 -8.78 -4.79 3.10
C PHE A 29 -8.43 -3.30 3.20
N ARG A 30 -8.66 -2.66 4.35
CA ARG A 30 -8.27 -1.25 4.55
C ARG A 30 -6.76 -1.04 4.40
N ASN A 31 -5.96 -1.90 5.01
CA ASN A 31 -4.51 -1.81 4.89
C ASN A 31 -4.04 -1.98 3.44
N PHE A 32 -4.64 -2.91 2.70
CA PHE A 32 -4.34 -3.12 1.29
C PHE A 32 -4.69 -1.90 0.44
N ALA A 33 -5.89 -1.36 0.63
CA ALA A 33 -6.39 -0.21 -0.12
C ALA A 33 -5.58 1.06 0.19
N GLU A 34 -5.21 1.29 1.45
CA GLU A 34 -4.29 2.37 1.84
C GLU A 34 -2.90 2.19 1.22
N ASN A 35 -2.40 0.94 1.14
CA ASN A 35 -1.11 0.67 0.51
C ASN A 35 -1.15 0.90 -1.01
N GLN A 36 -2.30 0.63 -1.65
CA GLN A 36 -2.52 0.91 -3.06
C GLN A 36 -2.52 2.42 -3.33
N LEU A 37 -3.25 3.19 -2.52
CA LEU A 37 -3.23 4.66 -2.61
C LEU A 37 -1.84 5.25 -2.41
N LYS A 38 -1.04 4.69 -1.48
CA LYS A 38 0.37 5.11 -1.31
C LYS A 38 1.19 4.89 -2.59
N LYS A 39 0.96 3.78 -3.31
CA LYS A 39 1.66 3.50 -4.57
C LYS A 39 1.24 4.49 -5.66
N GLU A 40 -0.05 4.76 -5.78
CA GLU A 40 -0.61 5.69 -6.78
C GLU A 40 -0.14 7.12 -6.51
N PHE A 41 -0.22 7.56 -5.27
CA PHE A 41 0.30 8.85 -4.82
C PHE A 41 1.80 9.01 -5.13
N LYS A 42 2.60 7.98 -4.82
CA LYS A 42 4.03 7.99 -5.14
C LYS A 42 4.28 8.02 -6.64
N ALA A 43 3.49 7.29 -7.44
CA ALA A 43 3.61 7.30 -8.89
C ALA A 43 3.27 8.66 -9.49
N GLU A 44 2.29 9.38 -8.93
CA GLU A 44 1.99 10.74 -9.34
C GLU A 44 3.11 11.71 -8.97
N ALA A 45 3.69 11.59 -7.77
CA ALA A 45 4.87 12.35 -7.38
C ALA A 45 6.07 12.07 -8.31
N MET A 46 6.27 10.80 -8.73
CA MET A 46 7.31 10.45 -9.71
C MET A 46 7.10 11.17 -11.04
N LYS A 47 5.86 11.26 -11.55
CA LYS A 47 5.57 12.00 -12.80
C LYS A 47 5.88 13.49 -12.69
N LYS A 48 5.72 14.09 -11.51
CA LYS A 48 6.05 15.51 -11.27
C LYS A 48 7.56 15.74 -11.23
N CYS A 49 8.32 14.75 -10.77
CA CYS A 49 9.78 14.79 -10.66
C CYS A 49 10.50 14.08 -11.81
N ASP A 50 9.83 13.86 -12.94
CA ASP A 50 10.33 13.01 -14.03
C ASP A 50 11.62 13.56 -14.65
N LEU A 51 11.80 14.88 -14.66
CA LEU A 51 13.02 15.54 -15.14
C LEU A 51 14.24 15.16 -14.27
N GLN A 52 14.11 15.28 -12.95
CA GLN A 52 15.18 14.95 -12.00
C GLN A 52 15.45 13.44 -12.02
N ILE A 53 14.39 12.62 -12.08
CA ILE A 53 14.49 11.16 -12.15
C ILE A 53 15.17 10.73 -13.45
N GLY A 54 14.86 11.38 -14.57
CA GLY A 54 15.52 11.17 -15.86
C GLY A 54 17.01 11.46 -15.79
N ALA A 55 17.40 12.61 -15.23
CA ALA A 55 18.80 12.97 -15.03
C ALA A 55 19.54 11.96 -14.13
N LEU A 56 18.89 11.49 -13.07
CA LEU A 56 19.44 10.46 -12.20
C LEU A 56 19.61 9.13 -12.96
N ALA A 57 18.64 8.75 -13.79
CA ALA A 57 18.69 7.54 -14.59
C ALA A 57 19.80 7.59 -15.65
N GLU A 58 20.04 8.74 -16.26
CA GLU A 58 21.17 8.96 -17.17
C GLU A 58 22.51 8.83 -16.42
N CYS A 59 22.65 9.51 -15.28
CA CYS A 59 23.87 9.38 -14.47
C CYS A 59 24.15 7.94 -14.04
N ILE A 60 23.12 7.18 -13.62
CA ILE A 60 23.28 5.77 -13.25
C ILE A 60 23.73 4.92 -14.45
N LYS A 61 23.20 5.18 -15.65
CA LYS A 61 23.62 4.47 -16.86
C LYS A 61 25.09 4.73 -17.20
N ASP A 62 25.55 5.96 -17.02
CA ASP A 62 26.91 6.38 -17.37
C ASP A 62 27.95 5.92 -16.34
N GLU A 63 27.64 6.07 -15.04
CA GLU A 63 28.56 5.79 -13.94
C GLU A 63 28.57 4.30 -13.53
N GLY A 64 27.49 3.56 -13.83
CA GLY A 64 27.35 2.14 -13.53
C GLY A 64 27.60 1.83 -12.05
N LEU A 65 28.69 1.12 -11.75
CA LEU A 65 29.04 0.72 -10.38
C LEU A 65 29.35 1.91 -9.46
N PHE A 66 29.82 3.04 -10.01
CA PHE A 66 30.19 4.22 -9.22
C PHE A 66 29.03 5.21 -9.00
N ALA A 67 27.86 4.94 -9.57
CA ALA A 67 26.68 5.80 -9.45
C ALA A 67 26.30 6.18 -8.00
N PRO A 68 26.39 5.30 -6.98
CA PRO A 68 26.09 5.68 -5.59
C PRO A 68 27.04 6.71 -4.98
N PHE A 69 28.17 7.00 -5.62
CA PHE A 69 29.13 8.02 -5.21
C PHE A 69 29.00 9.26 -6.10
N ASN A 70 28.95 9.06 -7.41
CA ASN A 70 29.01 10.15 -8.40
C ASN A 70 27.64 10.79 -8.66
N CYS A 71 26.55 10.04 -8.56
CA CYS A 71 25.19 10.55 -8.79
C CYS A 71 24.50 11.05 -7.50
N ARG A 72 25.18 11.04 -6.35
CA ARG A 72 24.65 11.58 -5.08
C ARG A 72 24.06 13.00 -5.16
N PRO A 73 24.68 13.98 -5.85
CA PRO A 73 24.08 15.31 -5.95
C PRO A 73 22.74 15.26 -6.69
N ILE A 74 22.66 14.55 -7.82
CA ILE A 74 21.42 14.42 -8.60
C ILE A 74 20.35 13.65 -7.81
N GLN A 75 20.77 12.67 -7.00
CA GLN A 75 19.87 11.97 -6.09
C GLN A 75 19.24 12.93 -5.06
N LYS A 76 19.99 13.91 -4.55
CA LYS A 76 19.42 14.93 -3.65
C LYS A 76 18.37 15.77 -4.35
N ASP A 77 18.57 16.14 -5.62
CA ASP A 77 17.59 16.91 -6.38
C ASP A 77 16.28 16.13 -6.56
N VAL A 78 16.37 14.81 -6.77
CA VAL A 78 15.19 13.92 -6.78
C VAL A 78 14.51 13.88 -5.41
N ASP A 79 15.29 13.75 -4.33
CA ASP A 79 14.75 13.70 -2.96
C ASP A 79 14.08 15.01 -2.57
N GLU A 80 14.66 16.15 -2.94
CA GLU A 80 14.08 17.49 -2.72
C GLU A 80 12.76 17.65 -3.47
N CYS A 81 12.70 17.24 -4.74
CA CYS A 81 11.45 17.24 -5.50
C CYS A 81 10.40 16.31 -4.89
N MET A 82 10.81 15.09 -4.52
CA MET A 82 9.95 14.11 -3.87
C MET A 82 9.38 14.63 -2.54
N MET A 83 10.15 15.36 -1.73
CA MET A 83 9.65 15.90 -0.47
C MET A 83 8.48 16.89 -0.66
N VAL A 84 8.44 17.63 -1.77
CA VAL A 84 7.35 18.57 -2.06
C VAL A 84 6.03 17.84 -2.36
N TYR A 85 6.10 16.75 -3.12
CA TYR A 85 4.92 16.05 -3.63
C TYR A 85 4.53 14.81 -2.82
N ASN A 86 5.45 14.23 -2.05
CA ASN A 86 5.27 12.98 -1.30
C ASN A 86 5.30 13.21 0.23
N SER A 87 4.84 14.36 0.70
CA SER A 87 4.76 14.63 2.14
C SER A 87 3.56 13.93 2.79
N ALA A 88 3.64 13.64 4.09
CA ALA A 88 2.54 13.03 4.83
C ALA A 88 1.25 13.88 4.83
N GLU A 89 1.38 15.20 4.72
CA GLU A 89 0.24 16.11 4.62
C GLU A 89 -0.44 16.03 3.25
N ARG A 90 0.36 15.98 2.17
CA ARG A 90 -0.14 15.78 0.82
C ARG A 90 -0.82 14.42 0.67
N PHE A 91 -0.28 13.38 1.30
CA PHE A 91 -0.92 12.06 1.31
C PHE A 91 -2.29 12.08 2.00
N LYS A 92 -2.46 12.83 3.12
CA LYS A 92 -3.78 12.96 3.78
C LYS A 92 -4.81 13.67 2.91
N LEU A 93 -4.38 14.67 2.14
CA LEU A 93 -5.25 15.35 1.17
C LEU A 93 -5.62 14.40 0.03
N TYR A 94 -4.64 13.67 -0.50
CA TYR A 94 -4.85 12.67 -1.54
C TYR A 94 -5.84 11.57 -1.10
N VAL A 95 -5.70 11.05 0.11
CA VAL A 95 -6.64 10.05 0.65
C VAL A 95 -8.07 10.61 0.78
N LYS A 96 -8.23 11.89 1.15
CA LYS A 96 -9.56 12.52 1.21
C LYS A 96 -10.15 12.73 -0.19
N GLU A 97 -9.34 13.17 -1.15
CA GLU A 97 -9.78 13.39 -2.53
C GLU A 97 -10.14 12.08 -3.25
N HIS A 98 -9.50 10.97 -2.87
CA HIS A 98 -9.73 9.63 -3.43
C HIS A 98 -10.53 8.70 -2.49
N GLU A 99 -11.14 9.21 -1.42
CA GLU A 99 -11.93 8.42 -0.47
C GLU A 99 -13.15 7.77 -1.14
N ASP A 100 -13.74 8.47 -2.12
CA ASP A 100 -14.88 8.00 -2.90
C ASP A 100 -14.52 6.83 -3.84
N GLU A 101 -13.26 6.76 -4.28
CA GLU A 101 -12.75 5.67 -5.12
C GLU A 101 -12.47 4.39 -4.30
N LEU A 102 -12.16 4.54 -3.02
CA LEU A 102 -11.96 3.41 -2.08
C LEU A 102 -13.27 2.68 -1.76
N GLN A 103 -14.40 3.41 -1.71
CA GLN A 103 -15.70 2.81 -1.39
C GLN A 103 -16.36 2.15 -2.61
N SER A 104 -16.02 2.58 -3.82
CA SER A 104 -16.71 2.18 -5.05
C SER A 104 -16.05 1.06 -5.85
N LYS A 105 -14.76 0.75 -5.63
CA LYS A 105 -14.07 -0.34 -6.33
C LYS A 105 -14.20 -1.67 -5.57
N PRO A 106 -14.96 -2.67 -6.09
CA PRO A 106 -14.78 -4.05 -5.66
C PRO A 106 -13.40 -4.51 -6.12
N PHE A 107 -12.52 -4.79 -5.16
CA PHE A 107 -11.26 -5.48 -5.43
C PHE A 107 -11.58 -6.91 -5.88
N VAL A 108 -11.24 -7.23 -7.13
CA VAL A 108 -11.28 -8.59 -7.70
C VAL A 108 -10.02 -9.36 -7.30
#